data_AF-H1PQL0-F1
#
_entry.id   AF-H1PQL0-F1
#
_cell.length_a   1.000
_cell.length_b   1.000
_cell.length_c   1.000
_cell.angle_alpha   90.00
_cell.angle_beta   90.00
_cell.angle_gamma   90.00
#
_symmetry.space_group_name_H-M   'P 1'
#
loop_
_entity.id
_entity.type
_entity.pdbx_description
1 polymer ?
#
loop_
_entity_poly.entity_id
_entity_poly.type
_entity_poly.pdbx_seq_one_letter_code
_entity_poly.pdbx_strand_id
1 'polypeptide(L)' 'MTNEITIYVMLTPLKTVAHAYVNEQEAKEEMLNTFLPLGEKYSLEPCALKVDFEFIKRVYILLSQELEKREKKGAPNGK' A
#
# COMPACT_ATOMS: atom_id res chain seq x y z
N MET A 1 -3.69 18.61 14.25
CA MET A 1 -2.26 18.37 14.04
C MET A 1 -2.17 17.46 12.82
N THR A 2 -1.58 17.94 11.73
CA THR A 2 -1.46 17.17 10.49
C THR A 2 -0.01 16.73 10.38
N ASN A 3 0.23 15.42 10.38
CA ASN A 3 1.57 14.88 10.17
C ASN A 3 1.68 14.54 8.69
N GLU A 4 2.69 15.08 8.01
CA GLU A 4 3.00 14.71 6.62
C GLU A 4 4.13 13.69 6.63
N ILE A 5 3.88 12.53 6.02
CA ILE A 5 4.89 11.50 5.83
C ILE A 5 5.14 11.33 4.34
N THR A 6 6.40 11.14 3.96
CA THR A 6 6.73 10.80 2.58
C THR A 6 6.61 9.29 2.42
N ILE A 7 5.82 8.87 1.44
CA ILE A 7 5.78 7.49 0.96
C ILE A 7 6.35 7.46 -0.46
N TYR A 8 6.89 6.32 -0.85
CA TYR A 8 7.42 6.08 -2.18
C TYR A 8 6.46 5.17 -2.92
N VAL A 9 5.84 5.68 -3.98
CA VAL A 9 4.81 5.00 -4.73
C VAL A 9 5.41 4.44 -6.00
N MET A 10 5.32 3.13 -6.16
CA MET A 10 5.72 2.45 -7.38
C MET A 10 4.54 2.43 -8.35
N LEU A 11 4.76 3.02 -9.53
CA LEU A 11 3.77 3.15 -10.58
C LEU A 11 4.08 2.22 -11.73
N THR A 12 3.03 1.60 -12.27
CA THR A 12 3.09 0.86 -13.54
C THR A 12 3.36 1.80 -14.72
N PRO A 13 3.68 1.27 -15.92
CA PRO A 13 3.77 2.08 -17.14
C PRO A 13 2.50 2.91 -17.45
N LEU A 14 1.33 2.46 -16.98
CA LEU A 14 0.05 3.17 -17.14
C LEU A 14 -0.21 4.22 -16.05
N LYS A 15 0.80 4.53 -15.22
CA LYS A 15 0.70 5.46 -14.09
C LYS A 15 -0.35 5.05 -13.04
N THR A 16 -0.62 3.75 -12.92
CA THR A 16 -1.42 3.21 -11.82
C THR A 16 -0.52 2.79 -10.66
N VAL A 17 -1.02 2.91 -9.43
CA VAL A 17 -0.30 2.47 -8.23
C VAL A 17 -0.24 0.94 -8.20
N ALA A 18 0.98 0.40 -8.21
CA ALA A 18 1.23 -1.02 -7.99
C ALA A 18 1.53 -1.29 -6.51
N HIS A 19 2.48 -0.54 -5.95
CA HIS A 19 2.96 -0.71 -4.57
C HIS A 19 3.28 0.65 -3.93
N ALA A 20 3.34 0.67 -2.60
CA ALA A 20 3.72 1.85 -1.82
C ALA A 20 4.61 1.45 -0.64
N TYR A 21 5.62 2.27 -0.36
CA TYR A 21 6.65 2.01 0.65
C TYR A 21 6.87 3.24 1.53
N VAL A 22 7.31 3.01 2.77
CA VAL A 22 7.74 4.09 3.68
C VAL A 22 9.25 4.35 3.62
N ASN A 23 10.00 3.43 3.00
CA ASN A 23 11.45 3.48 2.85
C ASN A 23 11.81 3.46 1.35
N GLU A 24 12.60 4.41 0.90
CA GLU A 24 13.02 4.52 -0.50
C GLU A 24 13.88 3.35 -0.95
N GLN A 25 14.77 2.87 -0.07
CA GLN A 25 15.74 1.84 -0.40
C GLN A 25 15.05 0.50 -0.67
N GLU A 26 14.10 0.13 0.19
CA GLU A 26 13.27 -1.07 0.02
C GLU A 26 12.49 -1.01 -1.30
N ALA A 27 11.95 0.16 -1.64
CA ALA A 27 11.21 0.33 -2.89
C ALA A 27 12.10 0.16 -4.13
N LYS A 28 13.34 0.67 -4.08
CA LYS A 28 14.33 0.50 -5.16
C LYS A 28 14.78 -0.95 -5.29
N GLU A 29 15.03 -1.63 -4.19
CA GLU A 29 15.42 -3.05 -4.19
C GLU A 29 14.31 -3.92 -4.79
N GLU A 30 13.06 -3.71 -4.40
CA GLU A 30 11.93 -4.42 -5.00
C GLU A 30 11.78 -4.11 -6.50
N MET A 31 11.96 -2.84 -6.90
CA MET A 31 11.93 -2.44 -8.31
C MET A 31 12.99 -3.17 -9.14
N LEU A 32 14.21 -3.31 -8.60
CA LEU A 32 15.32 -4.01 -9.24
C LEU A 32 15.08 -5.53 -9.32
N ASN A 33 14.60 -6.14 -8.23
CA ASN A 33 14.50 -7.59 -8.11
C ASN A 33 13.29 -8.18 -8.84
N THR A 34 12.16 -7.48 -8.82
CA THR A 34 10.87 -8.06 -9.25
C THR A 34 10.45 -7.55 -10.63
N PHE A 35 10.70 -6.28 -10.92
CA PHE A 35 10.08 -5.62 -12.08
C PHE A 35 11.00 -5.41 -13.27
N LEU A 36 12.30 -5.22 -13.03
CA LEU A 36 13.32 -5.14 -14.09
C LEU A 36 13.37 -6.39 -15.00
N PRO A 37 13.24 -7.62 -14.47
CA PRO A 37 13.19 -8.82 -15.31
C PRO A 37 11.95 -8.93 -16.20
N LEU A 38 10.84 -8.25 -15.86
CA LEU A 38 9.60 -8.26 -16.64
C LEU A 38 9.68 -7.36 -17.90
N GLY A 39 10.74 -6.55 -18.03
CA GLY A 39 10.93 -5.63 -19.15
C GLY A 39 10.00 -4.40 -19.11
N GLU A 40 9.17 -4.30 -18.08
CA GLU A 40 8.24 -3.20 -17.87
C GLU A 40 8.92 -2.05 -17.13
N LYS A 41 8.69 -0.82 -17.60
CA LYS A 41 9.26 0.39 -17.01
C LYS A 41 8.37 0.91 -15.89
N TYR A 42 8.58 0.36 -14.70
CA TYR A 42 8.01 0.93 -13.48
C TYR A 42 8.73 2.23 -13.13
N SER A 43 8.03 3.12 -12.42
CA SER A 43 8.60 4.36 -11.91
C SER A 43 8.34 4.48 -10.41
N LEU A 44 9.27 5.11 -9.69
CA LEU A 44 9.15 5.38 -8.26
C LEU A 44 8.99 6.88 -8.05
N GLU A 45 7.90 7.30 -7.42
CA GLU A 45 7.60 8.71 -7.17
C GLU A 45 7.38 8.96 -5.66
N PRO A 46 8.04 9.95 -5.05
CA PRO A 46 7.75 10.34 -3.68
C PRO A 46 6.40 11.05 -3.61
N CYS A 47 5.59 10.69 -2.63
CA CYS A 47 4.26 11.25 -2.41
C CYS A 47 4.12 11.67 -0.93
N ALA A 48 3.67 12.90 -0.72
CA ALA A 48 3.34 13.40 0.61
C ALA A 48 1.97 12.87 1.04
N LEU A 49 1.96 11.97 2.01
CA LEU A 49 0.74 11.47 2.63
C LEU A 49 0.41 12.31 3.86
N LYS A 50 -0.75 12.97 3.81
CA LYS A 50 -1.29 13.73 4.94
C LYS A 50 -2.01 12.77 5.89
N VAL A 51 -1.43 12.59 7.07
CA VAL A 51 -2.00 11.82 8.17
C VAL A 51 -2.69 12.80 9.11
N ASP A 52 -3.98 13.01 8.86
CA ASP A 52 -4.88 13.74 9.74
C ASP A 52 -5.85 12.79 10.45
N PHE A 53 -6.70 13.35 11.31
CA PHE A 53 -7.68 12.58 12.06
C PHE A 53 -8.67 11.82 11.15
N GLU A 54 -9.05 12.43 10.02
CA GLU A 54 -9.95 11.81 9.05
C GLU A 54 -9.30 10.63 8.33
N PHE A 55 -8.01 10.73 8.00
CA PHE A 55 -7.23 9.61 7.48
C PHE A 55 -7.23 8.43 8.47
N ILE A 56 -6.91 8.68 9.74
CA ILE A 56 -6.87 7.65 10.78
C ILE A 56 -8.24 6.98 10.92
N LYS A 57 -9.33 7.76 10.92
CA LYS A 57 -10.70 7.25 11.00
C LYS A 57 -11.05 6.36 9.80
N ARG A 58 -10.70 6.76 8.57
CA ARG A 58 -10.91 5.94 7.36
C ARG A 58 -10.13 4.62 7.44
N VAL A 59 -8.86 4.68 7.83
CA VAL A 59 -8.02 3.47 7.98
C VAL A 59 -8.60 2.53 9.02
N TYR A 60 -9.04 3.05 10.18
CA TYR A 60 -9.66 2.25 11.22
C TYR A 60 -10.90 1.51 10.70
N ILE A 61 -11.82 2.21 10.01
CA ILE A 61 -13.02 1.60 9.42
C ILE A 61 -12.65 0.48 8.43
N LEU A 62 -11.69 0.73 7.54
CA LEU A 62 -11.26 -0.25 6.55
C LEU A 62 -10.67 -1.50 7.21
N LEU A 63 -9.84 -1.32 8.24
CA LEU A 63 -9.23 -2.43 8.98
C LEU A 63 -10.27 -3.23 9.76
N SER A 64 -11.22 -2.57 10.44
CA SER A 64 -12.31 -3.26 11.14
C SER A 64 -13.13 -4.13 10.19
N GLN A 65 -13.49 -3.60 9.01
CA GLN A 65 -14.24 -4.36 8.00
C GLN A 65 -13.45 -5.56 7.45
N GLU A 66 -12.14 -5.42 7.27
CA GLU A 66 -11.29 -6.51 6.79
C GLU A 66 -11.10 -7.60 7.85
N LEU A 67 -10.98 -7.22 9.13
CA LEU A 67 -10.92 -8.16 10.25
C LEU A 67 -12.22 -8.98 10.35
N GLU A 68 -13.38 -8.34 10.29
CA GLU A 68 -14.68 -9.04 10.29
C GLU A 68 -14.83 -10.01 9.12
N LYS A 69 -14.34 -9.66 7.93
CA LYS A 69 -14.35 -10.55 6.76
C LYS A 69 -13.47 -11.78 6.98
N ARG A 70 -12.31 -11.63 7.63
CA ARG A 70 -11.40 -12.74 7.93
C ARG A 70 -11.99 -13.68 8.97
N GLU A 71 -12.63 -13.14 10.01
CA GLU A 71 -13.32 -13.93 11.03
C GLU A 71 -14.47 -14.76 10.43
N LYS A 72 -15.27 -14.16 9.53
CA LYS A 72 -16.35 -14.87 8.81
C LYS A 72 -15.85 -15.94 7.84
N LYS A 73 -14.65 -15.78 7.27
CA LYS A 73 -14.01 -16.79 6.40
C LYS A 73 -13.31 -17.91 7.17
N GLY A 74 -12.96 -17.68 8.44
CA GLY A 74 -12.31 -18.65 9.32
C GLY A 74 -13.27 -19.53 10.12
N ALA A 75 -14.57 -19.26 10.09
CA ALA A 75 -15.57 -20.12 10.72
C ALA A 75 -15.69 -21.44 9.92
N PRO A 76 -15.34 -22.61 10.50
CA PRO A 76 -15.68 -23.87 9.85
C PRO A 76 -17.21 -23.94 9.79
N ASN A 77 -17.74 -24.28 8.62
CA ASN A 77 -19.14 -24.67 8.48
C ASN A 77 -19.37 -25.87 9.40
N GLY A 78 -19.83 -25.61 10.63
CA GLY A 78 -20.34 -26.62 11.53
C GLY A 78 -21.63 -27.18 10.95
N LYS A 79 -21.52 -28.34 10.30
CA LYS A 79 -22.61 -29.29 10.16
C LYS A 79 -22.46 -30.35 11.23
#